data_AF-A0A955SRD7-F1
#
_entry.id   AF-A0A955SRD7-F1
#
_cell.length_a   1.000
_cell.length_b   1.000
_cell.length_c   1.000
_cell.angle_alpha   90.00
_cell.angle_beta   90.00
_cell.angle_gamma   90.00
#
_symmetry.space_group_name_H-M   'P 1'
#
loop_
_entity.id
_entity.type
_entity.pdbx_description
1 polymer ?
#
loop_
_entity_poly.entity_id
_entity_poly.type
_entity_poly.pdbx_seq_one_letter_code
_entity_poly.pdbx_strand_id
1 'polypeptide(L)'
;ETYLGFVEVLTDSGGNASFDFISSTSVSSGEYIVSTATLLYDIDADPQTLSSPLETSEFSAPIQVDRESGPCPQPYPDFNDDQTVDAIDLLMLLGGLESGNTALDLTEDSVVDKDDLLEFGLSWQRPNCAN
;
A
#
# COMPACT_ATOMS: atom_id res chain seq x y z
N GLU A 1 -11.95 14.72 -7.05
CA GLU A 1 -12.32 14.16 -5.74
C GLU A 1 -13.42 13.14 -5.96
N THR A 2 -13.27 11.95 -5.37
CA THR A 2 -14.24 10.85 -5.49
C THR A 2 -14.75 10.56 -4.09
N TYR A 3 -16.07 10.59 -3.91
CA TYR A 3 -16.67 10.27 -2.63
C TYR A 3 -16.57 8.77 -2.35
N LEU A 4 -15.85 8.39 -1.30
CA LEU A 4 -15.65 6.98 -0.94
C LEU A 4 -16.78 6.45 -0.05
N GLY A 5 -17.34 7.29 0.82
CA GLY A 5 -18.43 6.93 1.72
C GLY A 5 -18.42 7.73 3.02
N PHE A 6 -19.30 7.33 3.94
CA PHE A 6 -19.33 7.81 5.33
C PHE A 6 -19.76 6.68 6.26
N VAL A 7 -19.43 6.82 7.53
CA VAL A 7 -19.88 5.97 8.61
C VAL A 7 -20.25 6.84 9.80
N GLU A 8 -21.39 6.57 10.41
CA GLU A 8 -21.78 7.17 11.67
C GLU A 8 -21.29 6.27 12.81
N VAL A 9 -20.59 6.87 13.77
CA VAL A 9 -20.07 6.17 14.95
C VAL A 9 -20.42 6.91 16.22
N LEU A 10 -20.74 6.14 17.26
CA LEU A 10 -20.95 6.66 18.60
C LEU A 10 -19.63 6.72 19.35
N THR A 11 -19.45 7.75 20.17
CA THR A 11 -18.34 7.84 21.09
C THR A 11 -18.56 6.94 22.30
N ASP A 12 -17.46 6.42 22.86
CA ASP A 12 -17.48 5.73 24.15
C ASP A 12 -17.65 6.72 25.32
N SER A 13 -17.71 6.20 26.55
CA SER A 13 -17.80 7.03 27.76
C SER A 13 -16.59 7.93 28.00
N GLY A 14 -15.47 7.70 27.31
CA GLY A 14 -14.29 8.55 27.32
C GLY A 14 -14.28 9.60 26.20
N GLY A 15 -15.27 9.60 25.30
CA GLY A 15 -15.34 10.48 24.15
C GLY A 15 -14.55 10.00 22.93
N ASN A 16 -14.04 8.76 22.92
CA ASN A 16 -13.32 8.22 21.77
C ASN A 16 -14.28 7.57 20.78
N ALA A 17 -14.00 7.72 19.49
CA ALA A 17 -14.67 6.98 18.42
C ALA A 17 -13.63 6.17 17.64
N SER A 18 -14.00 4.96 17.23
CA SER A 18 -13.21 4.12 16.32
C SER A 18 -14.14 3.56 15.27
N PHE A 19 -13.66 3.47 14.04
CA PHE A 19 -14.44 2.98 12.92
C PHE A 19 -13.55 2.21 11.95
N ASP A 20 -14.12 1.20 11.32
CA ASP A 20 -13.54 0.52 10.16
C ASP A 20 -14.36 0.89 8.93
N PHE A 21 -13.69 1.07 7.80
CA PHE A 21 -14.32 1.45 6.55
C PHE A 21 -13.76 0.60 5.40
N ILE A 22 -14.66 0.03 4.61
CA ILE A 22 -14.31 -0.66 3.36
C ILE A 22 -14.91 0.17 2.23
N SER A 23 -14.05 0.74 1.39
CA SER A 23 -14.50 1.46 0.20
C SER A 23 -15.09 0.49 -0.81
N SER A 24 -16.28 0.80 -1.35
CA SER A 24 -16.82 0.09 -2.52
C SER A 24 -16.17 0.53 -3.83
N THR A 25 -15.38 1.61 -3.78
CA THR A 25 -14.68 2.20 -4.92
C THR A 25 -13.17 1.99 -4.76
N SER A 26 -12.53 1.42 -5.77
CA SER A 26 -11.07 1.34 -5.84
C SER A 26 -10.47 2.74 -5.94
N VAL A 27 -9.50 3.04 -5.10
CA VAL A 27 -8.69 4.26 -5.19
C VAL A 27 -7.38 3.89 -5.87
N SER A 28 -6.95 4.68 -6.85
CA SER A 28 -5.74 4.36 -7.58
C SER A 28 -4.51 4.64 -6.73
N SER A 29 -3.46 3.85 -6.98
CA SER A 29 -2.15 4.10 -6.41
C SER A 29 -1.68 5.54 -6.63
N GLY A 30 -1.11 6.15 -5.59
CA GLY A 30 -0.56 7.50 -5.64
C GLY A 30 -1.60 8.62 -5.46
N GLU A 31 -2.90 8.30 -5.44
CA GLU A 31 -3.95 9.21 -5.01
C GLU A 31 -3.92 9.40 -3.48
N TYR A 32 -4.58 10.45 -2.99
CA TYR A 32 -4.66 10.77 -1.56
C TYR A 32 -6.09 10.57 -1.05
N ILE A 33 -6.22 9.92 0.10
CA ILE A 33 -7.45 9.81 0.86
C ILE A 33 -7.44 10.87 1.95
N VAL A 34 -8.50 11.67 1.99
CA VAL A 34 -8.77 12.64 3.05
C VAL A 34 -10.07 12.24 3.73
N SER A 35 -10.12 12.37 5.04
CA SER A 35 -11.34 12.15 5.82
C SER A 35 -11.61 13.33 6.75
N THR A 36 -12.90 13.64 6.88
CA THR A 36 -13.41 14.63 7.82
C THR A 36 -14.32 13.92 8.82
N ALA A 37 -14.48 14.49 10.01
CA ALA A 37 -15.47 14.01 10.96
C ALA A 37 -16.42 15.16 11.30
N THR A 38 -17.70 14.84 11.32
CA THR A 38 -18.77 15.79 11.64
C THR A 38 -19.44 15.36 12.94
N LEU A 39 -19.43 16.25 13.92
CA LEU A 39 -20.20 16.08 15.15
C LEU A 39 -21.68 16.31 14.84
N LEU A 40 -22.50 15.31 15.16
CA LEU A 40 -23.95 15.42 15.08
C LEU A 40 -24.49 15.84 16.45
N TYR A 41 -25.37 16.84 16.45
CA TYR A 41 -26.12 17.26 17.61
C TYR A 41 -27.55 16.73 17.52
N ASP A 42 -27.94 15.95 18.52
CA ASP A 42 -29.33 15.57 18.73
C ASP A 42 -29.95 16.53 19.74
N ILE A 43 -31.08 17.13 19.36
CA ILE A 43 -31.78 18.12 20.19
C ILE A 43 -32.67 17.44 21.24
N ASP A 44 -32.96 16.16 21.08
CA ASP A 44 -33.77 15.40 22.02
C ASP A 44 -33.21 13.99 22.26
N ALA A 45 -34.02 13.12 22.87
CA ALA A 45 -33.66 11.74 23.19
C ALA A 45 -34.49 10.74 22.36
N ASP A 46 -35.21 11.22 21.35
CA ASP A 46 -35.98 10.36 20.45
C ASP A 46 -35.04 9.88 19.34
N PRO A 47 -34.75 8.57 19.25
CA PRO A 47 -33.86 8.02 18.24
C PRO A 47 -34.37 8.16 16.81
N GLN A 48 -35.61 8.63 16.60
CA GLN A 48 -36.15 8.94 15.27
C GLN A 48 -35.90 10.38 14.83
N THR A 49 -35.45 11.26 15.73
CA THR A 49 -35.14 12.64 15.38
C THR A 49 -33.83 12.67 14.61
N LEU A 50 -33.85 13.25 13.42
CA LEU A 50 -32.65 13.42 12.61
C LEU A 50 -31.68 14.37 13.32
N SER A 51 -30.54 13.85 13.76
CA SER A 51 -29.46 14.65 14.31
C SER A 51 -28.94 15.63 13.26
N SER A 52 -28.65 16.86 13.68
CA SER A 52 -28.18 17.92 12.79
C SER A 52 -26.66 18.07 12.87
N PRO A 53 -25.96 18.31 11.76
CA PRO A 53 -24.53 18.64 11.80
C PRO A 53 -24.27 19.89 12.64
N LEU A 54 -23.34 19.81 13.59
CA LEU A 54 -22.97 20.92 14.46
C LEU A 54 -21.58 21.48 14.09
N GLU A 55 -20.56 20.63 14.15
CA GLU A 55 -19.16 21.01 13.88
C GLU A 55 -18.56 20.00 12.90
N THR A 56 -17.73 20.46 11.96
CA THR A 56 -16.95 19.58 11.08
C THR A 56 -15.47 19.88 11.28
N SER A 57 -14.70 18.84 11.57
CA SER A 57 -13.25 18.93 11.75
C SER A 57 -12.55 18.09 10.69
N GLU A 58 -11.49 18.65 10.15
CA GLU A 58 -10.58 17.98 9.22
C GLU A 58 -9.56 17.22 10.06
N PHE A 59 -9.82 15.94 10.30
CA PHE A 59 -9.03 15.15 11.27
C PHE A 59 -7.75 14.56 10.69
N SER A 60 -7.63 14.49 9.37
CA SER A 60 -6.65 13.59 8.76
C SER A 60 -5.66 14.36 7.88
N ALA A 61 -4.38 14.21 8.22
CA ALA A 61 -3.33 14.38 7.22
C ALA A 61 -3.69 13.46 6.03
N PRO A 62 -3.63 13.93 4.77
CA PRO A 62 -3.92 13.10 3.62
C PRO A 62 -3.06 11.84 3.66
N ILE A 63 -3.69 10.66 3.58
CA ILE A 63 -2.99 9.38 3.49
C ILE A 63 -2.87 9.06 2.01
N GLN A 64 -1.63 8.92 1.52
CA GLN A 64 -1.43 8.45 0.16
C GLN A 64 -1.80 6.97 0.10
N VAL A 65 -2.58 6.58 -0.92
CA VAL A 65 -2.81 5.16 -1.21
C VAL A 65 -1.50 4.60 -1.68
N ASP A 66 -0.95 3.71 -0.86
CA ASP A 66 0.23 2.95 -1.20
C ASP A 66 0.03 2.35 -2.58
N ARG A 67 1.09 2.37 -3.38
CA ARG A 67 1.08 1.56 -4.60
C ARG A 67 0.89 0.14 -4.13
N GLU A 68 -0.31 -0.39 -4.38
CA GLU A 68 -0.63 -1.79 -4.11
C GLU A 68 0.58 -2.57 -4.58
N SER A 69 1.29 -3.17 -3.63
CA SER A 69 2.50 -3.90 -3.91
C SER A 69 2.11 -5.22 -4.55
N GLY A 70 1.69 -5.13 -5.81
CA GLY A 70 1.77 -6.25 -6.71
C GLY A 70 3.22 -6.74 -6.74
N PRO A 71 3.45 -8.04 -7.00
CA PRO A 71 4.79 -8.55 -7.24
C PRO A 71 5.46 -7.65 -8.27
N CYS A 72 6.73 -7.32 -8.05
CA CYS A 72 7.49 -6.48 -8.96
C CYS A 72 7.23 -6.97 -10.40
N PRO A 73 6.81 -6.09 -11.33
CA PRO A 73 6.46 -6.53 -12.67
C PRO A 73 7.67 -7.28 -13.23
N GLN A 74 7.51 -8.58 -13.47
CA GLN A 74 8.59 -9.39 -14.01
C GLN A 74 9.12 -8.69 -15.28
N PRO A 75 10.44 -8.47 -15.40
CA PRO A 75 11.52 -9.25 -14.80
C PRO A 75 12.34 -8.53 -13.70
N TYR A 76 11.71 -7.83 -12.75
CA TYR A 76 12.48 -7.24 -11.63
C TYR A 76 12.98 -8.34 -10.65
N PRO A 77 14.29 -8.35 -10.30
CA PRO A 77 14.91 -9.38 -9.47
C PRO A 77 14.70 -9.12 -7.97
N ASP A 78 13.45 -9.26 -7.52
CA ASP A 78 13.06 -9.34 -6.11
C ASP A 78 12.94 -10.84 -5.76
N PHE A 79 14.02 -11.42 -5.24
CA PHE A 79 14.13 -12.86 -5.03
C PHE A 79 13.65 -13.29 -3.64
N ASN A 80 13.50 -12.35 -2.71
CA ASN A 80 13.03 -12.60 -1.35
C ASN A 80 11.56 -12.17 -1.12
N ASP A 81 10.89 -11.66 -2.17
CA ASP A 81 9.51 -11.16 -2.19
C ASP A 81 9.27 -9.99 -1.20
N ASP A 82 10.29 -9.15 -0.96
CA ASP A 82 10.21 -8.00 -0.05
C ASP A 82 9.83 -6.67 -0.72
N GLN A 83 9.60 -6.71 -2.05
CA GLN A 83 9.16 -5.60 -2.90
C GLN A 83 10.24 -4.54 -3.13
N THR A 84 11.48 -4.83 -2.75
CA THR A 84 12.64 -4.01 -3.05
C THR A 84 13.65 -4.80 -3.87
N VAL A 85 14.54 -4.09 -4.56
CA VAL A 85 15.73 -4.72 -5.17
C VAL A 85 16.92 -4.24 -4.38
N ASP A 86 17.40 -5.08 -3.48
CA ASP A 86 18.38 -4.72 -2.47
C ASP A 86 19.49 -5.78 -2.26
N ALA A 87 20.32 -5.58 -1.24
CA ALA A 87 21.48 -6.41 -1.00
C ALA A 87 21.14 -7.87 -0.67
N ILE A 88 19.93 -8.13 -0.18
CA ILE A 88 19.43 -9.48 0.09
C ILE A 88 19.15 -10.19 -1.24
N ASP A 89 18.57 -9.51 -2.23
CA ASP A 89 18.37 -10.09 -3.56
C ASP A 89 19.70 -10.38 -4.25
N LEU A 90 20.66 -9.47 -4.13
CA LEU A 90 22.02 -9.71 -4.64
C LEU A 90 22.64 -10.94 -3.98
N LEU A 91 22.43 -11.12 -2.67
CA LEU A 91 22.95 -12.28 -1.96
C LEU A 91 22.29 -13.58 -2.45
N MET A 92 20.99 -13.55 -2.74
CA MET A 92 20.28 -14.69 -3.34
C MET A 92 20.81 -15.03 -4.73
N LEU A 93 21.03 -14.02 -5.59
CA LEU A 93 21.63 -14.20 -6.91
C LEU A 93 23.04 -14.78 -6.84
N LEU A 94 23.88 -14.26 -5.94
CA LEU A 94 25.23 -14.78 -5.73
C LEU A 94 25.22 -16.24 -5.25
N GLY A 95 24.29 -16.61 -4.37
CA GLY A 95 24.07 -18.01 -3.99
C GLY A 95 23.55 -18.87 -5.17
N GLY A 96 22.77 -18.27 -6.07
CA GLY A 96 22.31 -18.86 -7.32
C GLY A 96 23.44 -19.24 -8.27
N LEU A 97 24.43 -18.35 -8.43
CA LEU A 97 25.64 -18.60 -9.24
C LEU A 97 26.43 -19.81 -8.74
N GLU A 98 26.54 -19.98 -7.43
CA GLU A 98 27.28 -21.10 -6.83
C GLU A 98 26.50 -22.43 -6.94
N SER A 99 25.17 -22.36 -6.90
CA SER A 99 24.28 -23.54 -6.89
C SER A 99 23.74 -23.95 -8.26
N GLY A 100 23.84 -23.09 -9.27
CA GLY A 100 23.22 -23.29 -10.59
C GLY A 100 21.70 -23.23 -10.56
N ASN A 101 21.11 -22.42 -9.68
CA ASN A 101 19.67 -22.31 -9.53
C ASN A 101 19.03 -21.47 -10.65
N THR A 102 18.54 -22.12 -11.70
CA THR A 102 17.93 -21.46 -12.87
C THR A 102 16.65 -20.66 -12.57
N ALA A 103 16.12 -20.69 -11.34
CA ALA A 103 15.05 -19.77 -10.94
C ALA A 103 15.52 -18.31 -10.79
N LEU A 104 16.84 -18.09 -10.78
CA LEU A 104 17.50 -16.80 -10.63
C LEU A 104 18.14 -16.32 -11.95
N ASP A 105 17.87 -17.02 -13.05
CA ASP A 105 18.31 -16.68 -14.41
C ASP A 105 17.45 -15.52 -14.93
N LEU A 106 18.05 -14.33 -14.98
CA LEU A 106 17.43 -13.08 -15.41
C LEU A 106 17.51 -12.90 -16.92
N THR A 107 18.48 -13.53 -17.57
CA THR A 107 18.69 -13.45 -19.02
C THR A 107 17.89 -14.51 -19.80
N GLU A 108 17.28 -15.44 -19.08
CA GLU A 108 16.53 -16.59 -19.59
C GLU A 108 17.36 -17.48 -20.54
N ASP A 109 18.68 -17.56 -20.33
CA ASP A 109 19.60 -18.32 -21.18
C ASP A 109 19.83 -19.77 -20.69
N SER A 110 19.09 -20.16 -19.64
CA SER A 110 19.14 -21.44 -18.94
C SER A 110 20.37 -21.66 -18.06
N VAL A 111 21.15 -20.63 -17.80
CA VAL A 111 22.30 -20.64 -16.91
C VAL A 111 22.21 -19.42 -15.99
N VAL A 112 22.67 -19.55 -14.75
CA VAL A 112 22.94 -18.37 -13.91
C VAL A 112 24.42 -18.06 -14.03
N ASP A 113 24.77 -16.93 -14.62
CA ASP A 113 26.14 -16.48 -14.82
C ASP A 113 26.35 -14.97 -14.64
N LYS A 114 27.49 -14.47 -15.12
CA LYS A 114 27.87 -13.06 -14.96
C LYS A 114 26.91 -12.09 -15.68
N ASP A 115 26.19 -12.55 -16.70
CA ASP A 115 25.30 -11.73 -17.50
C ASP A 115 24.01 -11.45 -16.69
N ASP A 116 23.58 -12.36 -15.82
CA ASP A 116 22.50 -12.10 -14.83
C ASP A 116 22.91 -11.06 -13.78
N LEU A 117 24.17 -11.07 -13.33
CA LEU A 117 24.68 -10.03 -12.43
C LEU A 117 24.65 -8.64 -13.08
N LEU A 118 24.88 -8.57 -14.39
CA LEU A 118 24.80 -7.32 -15.13
C LEU A 118 23.36 -6.82 -15.22
N GLU A 119 22.41 -7.70 -15.51
CA GLU A 119 20.98 -7.39 -15.56
C GLU A 119 20.45 -6.94 -14.18
N PHE A 120 20.89 -7.61 -13.12
CA PHE A 120 20.60 -7.23 -11.74
C PHE A 120 21.07 -5.81 -11.42
N GLY A 121 22.28 -5.44 -11.84
CA GLY A 121 22.84 -4.10 -11.64
C GLY A 121 22.06 -2.98 -12.34
N LEU A 122 21.39 -3.29 -13.47
CA LEU A 122 20.49 -2.35 -14.13
C LEU A 122 19.20 -2.13 -13.32
N SER A 123 18.70 -3.19 -12.69
CA SER A 123 17.52 -3.16 -11.83
C SER A 123 17.76 -2.45 -10.49
N TRP A 124 18.96 -2.57 -9.92
CA TRP A 124 19.36 -1.90 -8.68
C TRP A 124 19.21 -0.36 -8.71
N GLN A 125 19.30 0.26 -9.89
CA GLN A 125 19.12 1.71 -10.04
C GLN A 125 17.65 2.16 -9.84
N ARG A 126 16.73 1.21 -9.66
CA ARG A 126 15.31 1.42 -9.37
C ARG A 126 14.89 0.53 -8.18
N PRO A 127 15.34 0.86 -6.96
CA PRO A 127 15.21 -0.04 -5.79
C PRO A 127 13.76 -0.24 -5.32
N ASN A 128 12.83 0.59 -5.80
CA ASN A 128 11.41 0.44 -5.52
C ASN A 128 10.68 -0.02 -6.78
N CYS A 129 10.04 -1.19 -6.71
CA CYS A 129 9.18 -1.71 -7.77
C CYS A 129 7.87 -0.93 -7.96
N ALA A 130 7.62 0.06 -7.10
CA ALA A 130 6.51 0.98 -7.16
C ALA A 130 6.76 2.07 -8.22
N ASN A 131 6.15 1.93 -9.42
CA ASN A 131 6.11 2.92 -10.52
C ASN A 131 5.79 4.34 -10.07
#